data_AF-R7ZVA7-F1
#
_entry.id   AF-R7ZVA7-F1
#
_cell.length_a   1.000
_cell.length_b   1.000
_cell.length_c   1.000
_cell.angle_alpha   90.00
_cell.angle_beta   90.00
_cell.angle_gamma   90.00
#
_symmetry.space_group_name_H-M   'P 1'
#
loop_
_entity.id
_entity.type
_entity.pdbx_description
1 polymer ?
#
loop_
_entity_poly.entity_id
_entity_poly.type
_entity_poly.pdbx_seq_one_letter_code
_entity_poly.pdbx_strand_id
1 'polypeptide(L)'
;MFILTLLAYFVDYSILVSFWFGIIILVLFFGLILYFGFQYRKSVGGYLEYSPAFVFSFVTLLISGLIGLAGNMILYQVIDPELPKMLVDAQLENMLQMMDRFGAGDSISGDQLDEIREGVEANFTVFGQIKSFAIGNIVYAIMALILAAIIKKRDKSLDY
;
A
#
# COMPACT_ATOMS: atom_id res chain seq x y z
N MET A 1 7.14 5.28 2.23
CA MET A 1 5.88 4.84 2.88
C MET A 1 6.02 4.93 4.40
N PHE A 2 7.05 4.29 4.98
CA PHE A 2 7.23 4.18 6.42
C PHE A 2 7.16 5.49 7.24
N ILE A 3 7.75 6.60 6.76
CA ILE A 3 7.68 7.88 7.49
C ILE A 3 6.23 8.34 7.68
N LEU A 4 5.37 8.18 6.66
CA LEU A 4 3.97 8.55 6.75
C LEU A 4 3.22 7.64 7.74
N THR A 5 3.57 6.35 7.78
CA THR A 5 3.07 5.41 8.79
C THR A 5 3.43 5.87 10.19
N LEU A 6 4.69 6.24 10.43
CA LEU A 6 5.13 6.73 11.75
C LEU A 6 4.40 8.03 12.15
N LEU A 7 4.27 8.98 11.22
CA LEU A 7 3.55 10.24 11.50
C LEU A 7 2.09 9.98 11.85
N ALA A 8 1.40 9.11 11.10
CA ALA A 8 0.03 8.73 11.40
C ALA A 8 -0.07 8.03 12.77
N TYR A 9 0.81 7.08 13.05
CA TYR A 9 0.91 6.39 14.33
C TYR A 9 1.06 7.34 15.53
N PHE A 10 1.94 8.35 15.43
CA PHE A 10 2.12 9.33 16.51
C PHE A 10 0.91 10.25 16.74
N VAL A 11 0.05 10.41 15.75
CA VAL A 11 -1.20 11.17 15.89
C VAL A 11 -2.28 10.28 16.51
N ASP A 12 -2.55 9.14 15.88
CA ASP A 12 -3.52 8.13 16.31
C ASP A 12 -3.26 6.82 15.57
N TYR A 13 -3.04 5.73 16.30
CA TYR A 13 -2.74 4.41 15.72
C TYR A 13 -3.87 3.87 14.84
N SER A 14 -5.14 4.21 15.12
CA SER A 14 -6.31 3.73 14.36
C SER A 14 -6.32 4.26 12.92
N ILE A 15 -5.62 5.36 12.65
CA ILE A 15 -5.45 5.92 11.30
C ILE A 15 -4.76 4.90 10.37
N LEU A 16 -3.87 4.07 10.91
CA LEU A 16 -3.10 3.09 10.11
C LEU A 16 -3.99 2.07 9.39
N VAL A 17 -5.13 1.73 9.99
CA VAL A 17 -6.11 0.75 9.44
C VAL A 17 -7.36 1.45 8.87
N SER A 18 -7.38 2.78 8.85
CA SER A 18 -8.50 3.55 8.33
C SER A 18 -8.54 3.54 6.80
N PHE A 19 -9.72 3.29 6.23
CA PHE A 19 -9.90 3.21 4.78
C PHE A 19 -9.50 4.50 4.04
N TRP A 20 -9.88 5.67 4.55
CA TRP A 20 -9.53 6.96 3.95
C TRP A 20 -8.03 7.22 3.95
N PHE A 21 -7.32 6.77 4.97
CA PHE A 21 -5.86 6.91 5.04
C PHE A 21 -5.20 6.11 3.93
N GLY A 22 -5.68 4.89 3.68
CA GLY A 22 -5.27 4.08 2.53
C GLY A 22 -5.43 4.81 1.19
N ILE A 23 -6.56 5.50 0.98
CA ILE A 23 -6.80 6.29 -0.24
C ILE A 23 -5.83 7.47 -0.34
N ILE A 24 -5.63 8.23 0.75
CA ILE A 24 -4.73 9.39 0.77
C ILE A 24 -3.30 8.95 0.42
N ILE A 25 -2.83 7.86 1.04
CA ILE A 25 -1.52 7.27 0.76
C ILE A 25 -1.43 6.86 -0.71
N LEU A 26 -2.43 6.16 -1.24
CA LEU A 26 -2.43 5.73 -2.64
C LEU A 26 -2.31 6.93 -3.60
N VAL A 27 -3.12 7.97 -3.43
CA VAL A 27 -3.11 9.17 -4.29
C VAL A 27 -1.76 9.88 -4.19
N LEU A 28 -1.23 10.05 -2.99
CA LEU A 28 0.06 10.69 -2.75
C LEU A 28 1.20 9.91 -3.42
N PHE A 29 1.25 8.59 -3.27
CA PHE A 29 2.27 7.75 -3.91
C PHE A 29 2.17 7.79 -5.43
N PHE A 30 0.94 7.71 -5.96
CA PHE A 30 0.71 7.81 -7.39
C PHE A 30 1.23 9.16 -7.94
N GLY A 31 0.90 10.27 -7.27
CA GLY A 31 1.37 11.61 -7.62
C GLY A 31 2.90 11.74 -7.55
N LEU A 32 3.53 11.21 -6.50
CA LEU A 32 4.99 11.24 -6.35
C LEU A 32 5.70 10.45 -7.46
N ILE A 33 5.24 9.24 -7.78
CA ILE A 33 5.86 8.42 -8.82
C ILE A 33 5.68 9.08 -10.19
N LEU A 34 4.53 9.68 -10.47
CA LEU A 34 4.35 10.48 -11.69
C LEU A 34 5.32 11.66 -11.74
N TYR A 35 5.43 12.42 -10.65
CA TYR A 35 6.34 13.57 -10.56
C TYR A 35 7.78 13.14 -10.84
N PHE A 36 8.30 12.15 -10.11
CA PHE A 36 9.67 11.67 -10.30
C PHE A 36 9.86 10.96 -11.64
N GLY A 37 8.87 10.24 -12.14
CA GLY A 37 8.90 9.59 -13.45
C GLY A 37 9.01 10.60 -14.59
N PHE A 38 8.29 11.72 -14.50
CA PHE A 38 8.42 12.82 -15.46
C PHE A 38 9.77 13.53 -15.36
N GLN A 39 10.32 13.70 -14.15
CA GLN A 39 11.67 14.24 -13.98
C GLN A 39 12.74 13.31 -14.56
N TYR A 40 12.62 12.00 -14.31
CA TYR A 40 13.50 11.00 -14.88
C TYR A 40 13.46 11.03 -16.40
N ARG A 41 12.25 11.05 -17.00
CA ARG A 41 12.08 11.22 -18.45
C ARG A 41 12.76 12.47 -18.98
N LYS A 42 12.64 13.61 -18.29
CA LYS A 42 13.32 14.86 -18.69
C LYS A 42 14.86 14.72 -18.64
N SER A 43 15.39 14.04 -17.63
CA SER A 43 16.84 13.85 -17.48
C SER A 43 17.48 12.98 -18.56
N VAL A 44 16.71 12.10 -19.23
CA VAL A 44 17.20 11.21 -20.28
C VAL A 44 16.87 11.71 -21.70
N GLY A 45 16.70 13.02 -21.88
CA GLY A 45 16.44 13.63 -23.18
C GLY A 45 14.95 13.84 -23.51
N GLY A 46 14.05 13.68 -22.53
CA GLY A 46 12.63 14.00 -22.69
C GLY A 46 11.78 12.88 -23.29
N TYR A 47 12.38 11.73 -23.60
CA TYR A 47 11.71 10.53 -24.11
C TYR A 47 11.99 9.35 -23.19
N LEU A 48 10.97 8.52 -22.98
CA LEU A 48 11.08 7.33 -22.16
C LEU A 48 10.13 6.27 -22.70
N GLU A 49 10.68 5.17 -23.20
CA GLU A 49 9.88 4.03 -23.65
C GLU A 49 9.11 3.40 -22.48
N TYR A 50 8.07 2.63 -22.81
CA TYR A 50 7.19 2.02 -21.81
C TYR A 50 7.92 1.08 -20.84
N SER A 51 8.84 0.25 -21.35
CA SER A 51 9.56 -0.72 -20.52
C SER A 51 10.43 -0.05 -19.44
N PRO A 52 11.29 0.94 -19.76
CA PRO A 52 11.99 1.73 -18.74
C PRO A 52 11.07 2.45 -17.75
N ALA A 53 9.94 3.01 -18.21
CA ALA A 53 8.96 3.66 -17.34
C ALA A 53 8.30 2.68 -16.36
N PHE A 54 8.03 1.45 -16.81
CA PHE A 54 7.52 0.36 -15.98
C PHE A 54 8.54 -0.08 -14.94
N VAL A 55 9.78 -0.36 -15.35
CA VAL A 55 10.85 -0.75 -14.43
C VAL A 55 11.06 0.32 -13.37
N PHE A 56 11.13 1.60 -13.76
CA PHE A 56 11.23 2.71 -12.83
C PHE A 56 10.09 2.70 -11.80
N SER A 57 8.84 2.61 -12.27
CA SER A 57 7.66 2.67 -11.41
C SER A 57 7.57 1.46 -10.47
N PHE A 58 7.80 0.25 -11.00
CA PHE A 58 7.72 -1.00 -10.26
C PHE A 58 8.83 -1.10 -9.21
N VAL A 59 10.08 -0.80 -9.57
CA VAL A 59 11.20 -0.82 -8.62
C VAL A 59 11.02 0.22 -7.52
N THR A 60 10.51 1.40 -7.85
CA THR A 60 10.20 2.43 -6.84
C THR A 60 9.16 1.95 -5.83
N LEU A 61 8.08 1.32 -6.31
CA LEU A 61 7.05 0.73 -5.44
C LEU A 61 7.61 -0.42 -4.59
N LEU A 62 8.38 -1.32 -5.21
CA LEU A 62 8.99 -2.47 -4.55
C LEU A 62 9.92 -2.02 -3.40
N ILE A 63 10.83 -1.08 -3.66
CA ILE A 63 11.75 -0.57 -2.63
C ILE A 63 10.98 0.15 -1.53
N SER A 64 10.01 1.01 -1.88
CA SER A 64 9.17 1.68 -0.88
C SER A 64 8.41 0.68 -0.01
N GLY A 65 7.91 -0.41 -0.62
CA GLY A 65 7.22 -1.49 0.07
C GLY A 65 8.15 -2.31 0.97
N LEU A 66 9.38 -2.59 0.56
CA LEU A 66 10.39 -3.26 1.41
C LEU A 66 10.75 -2.41 2.63
N ILE A 67 10.94 -1.11 2.44
CA ILE A 67 11.16 -0.17 3.55
C ILE A 67 9.95 -0.16 4.49
N GLY A 68 8.74 -0.18 3.93
CA GLY A 68 7.50 -0.29 4.70
C GLY A 68 7.41 -1.59 5.51
N LEU A 69 7.73 -2.73 4.89
CA LEU A 69 7.73 -4.04 5.54
C LEU A 69 8.72 -4.09 6.70
N ALA A 70 9.97 -3.70 6.46
CA ALA A 70 10.99 -3.68 7.50
C ALA A 70 10.64 -2.71 8.63
N GLY A 71 10.14 -1.52 8.27
CA GLY A 71 9.71 -0.52 9.23
C GLY A 71 8.54 -0.98 10.10
N ASN A 72 7.51 -1.61 9.51
CA ASN A 72 6.38 -2.16 10.23
C ASN A 72 6.80 -3.33 11.13
N MET A 73 7.71 -4.19 10.68
CA MET A 73 8.25 -5.26 11.53
C MET A 73 8.97 -4.70 12.75
N ILE A 74 9.80 -3.66 12.58
CA ILE A 74 10.46 -2.99 13.71
C ILE A 74 9.43 -2.36 14.64
N LEU A 75 8.44 -1.66 14.07
CA LEU A 75 7.37 -1.03 14.84
C LEU A 75 6.63 -2.06 15.71
N TYR A 76 6.20 -3.17 15.12
CA TYR A 76 5.35 -4.16 15.78
C TYR A 76 6.10 -5.17 16.66
N GLN A 77 7.41 -5.32 16.52
CA GLN A 77 8.18 -6.29 17.32
C GLN A 77 9.07 -5.64 18.37
N VAL A 78 9.49 -4.39 18.15
CA VAL A 78 10.51 -3.73 18.97
C VAL A 78 9.98 -2.45 19.61
N ILE A 79 9.29 -1.60 18.85
CA ILE A 79 8.87 -0.27 19.34
C ILE A 79 7.58 -0.38 20.16
N ASP A 80 6.56 -1.05 19.61
CA ASP A 80 5.26 -1.25 20.24
C ASP A 80 4.71 -2.65 19.91
N PRO A 81 5.03 -3.67 20.73
CA PRO A 81 4.55 -5.04 20.56
C PRO A 81 3.05 -5.24 20.81
N GLU A 82 2.37 -4.28 21.45
CA GLU A 82 0.93 -4.37 21.72
C GLU A 82 0.10 -3.78 20.57
N LEU A 83 0.69 -2.88 19.79
CA LEU A 83 0.06 -2.23 18.64
C LEU A 83 -0.64 -3.19 17.66
N PRO A 84 -0.07 -4.35 17.25
CA PRO A 84 -0.78 -5.30 16.40
C PRO A 84 -2.16 -5.70 16.91
N LYS A 85 -2.29 -5.95 18.22
CA LYS A 85 -3.58 -6.31 18.83
C LYS A 85 -4.57 -5.15 18.75
N MET A 86 -4.11 -3.94 19.02
CA MET A 86 -4.93 -2.73 18.92
C MET A 86 -5.37 -2.46 17.48
N LEU A 87 -4.49 -2.71 16.51
CA LEU A 87 -4.81 -2.57 15.08
C LEU A 87 -5.79 -3.64 14.59
N VAL A 88 -5.72 -4.87 15.10
CA VAL A 88 -6.72 -5.91 14.84
C VAL A 88 -8.10 -5.45 15.28
N ASP A 89 -8.23 -5.00 16.53
CA ASP A 89 -9.52 -4.57 17.07
C ASP A 89 -10.06 -3.37 16.28
N ALA A 90 -9.23 -2.36 16.00
CA ALA A 90 -9.61 -1.20 15.19
C ALA A 90 -9.95 -1.56 13.74
N GLN A 91 -9.25 -2.52 13.13
CA GLN A 91 -9.55 -2.98 11.77
C GLN A 91 -10.87 -3.74 11.71
N LEU A 92 -11.15 -4.61 12.69
CA LEU A 92 -12.42 -5.32 12.80
C LEU A 92 -13.58 -4.36 12.99
N GLU A 93 -13.44 -3.38 13.87
CA GLU A 93 -14.46 -2.36 14.08
C GLU A 93 -14.74 -1.58 12.80
N ASN A 94 -13.69 -1.15 12.08
CA ASN A 94 -13.85 -0.47 10.79
C ASN A 94 -14.55 -1.36 9.74
N MET A 95 -14.26 -2.66 9.71
CA MET A 95 -14.94 -3.60 8.82
C MET A 95 -16.42 -3.76 9.17
N LEU A 96 -16.75 -3.95 10.45
CA LEU A 96 -18.13 -4.06 10.92
C LEU A 96 -18.93 -2.79 10.65
N GLN A 97 -18.39 -1.60 11.00
CA GLN A 97 -19.05 -0.33 10.69
C GLN A 97 -19.30 -0.15 9.20
N MET A 98 -18.39 -0.64 8.34
CA MET A 98 -18.61 -0.62 6.90
C MET A 98 -19.76 -1.56 6.51
N MET A 99 -19.78 -2.79 7.03
CA MET A 99 -20.86 -3.76 6.77
C MET A 99 -22.23 -3.25 7.25
N ASP A 100 -22.29 -2.62 8.41
CA ASP A 100 -23.49 -1.97 8.95
C ASP A 100 -24.02 -0.90 7.98
N ARG A 101 -23.12 -0.04 7.46
CA ARG A 101 -23.47 0.99 6.48
C ARG A 101 -24.02 0.42 5.17
N PHE A 102 -23.64 -0.82 4.83
CA PHE A 102 -24.15 -1.54 3.66
C PHE A 102 -25.34 -2.47 3.99
N GLY A 103 -25.86 -2.44 5.22
CA GLY A 103 -27.00 -3.24 5.65
C GLY A 103 -26.71 -4.72 5.86
N ALA A 104 -25.44 -5.09 6.01
CA ALA A 104 -24.97 -6.47 6.18
C ALA A 104 -24.46 -6.78 7.60
N GLY A 105 -24.50 -5.81 8.51
CA GLY A 105 -24.03 -5.93 9.90
C GLY A 105 -24.60 -7.12 10.67
N ASP A 106 -25.94 -7.20 10.71
CA ASP A 106 -26.68 -8.24 11.44
C ASP A 106 -26.63 -9.62 10.77
N SER A 107 -26.01 -9.74 9.59
CA SER A 107 -25.96 -10.98 8.81
C SER A 107 -24.74 -11.87 9.13
N ILE A 108 -23.81 -11.38 9.95
CA ILE A 108 -22.59 -12.10 10.34
C ILE A 108 -22.89 -12.95 11.58
N SER A 109 -22.65 -14.27 11.50
CA SER A 109 -22.71 -15.13 12.68
C SER A 109 -21.48 -14.94 13.59
N GLY A 110 -21.58 -15.35 14.86
CA GLY A 110 -20.43 -15.33 15.78
C GLY A 110 -19.22 -16.08 15.22
N ASP A 111 -19.44 -17.27 14.66
CA ASP A 111 -18.38 -18.09 14.06
C ASP A 111 -17.70 -17.38 12.87
N GLN A 112 -18.47 -16.69 12.03
CA GLN A 112 -17.92 -15.91 10.92
C GLN A 112 -17.09 -14.71 11.41
N LEU A 113 -17.50 -14.09 12.51
CA LEU A 113 -16.76 -12.99 13.11
C LEU A 113 -15.41 -13.45 13.66
N ASP A 114 -15.37 -14.63 14.30
CA ASP A 114 -14.15 -15.25 14.79
C ASP A 114 -13.20 -15.60 13.63
N GLU A 115 -13.72 -16.17 12.53
CA GLU A 115 -12.92 -16.44 11.32
C GLU A 115 -12.32 -15.16 10.71
N ILE A 116 -13.10 -14.07 10.66
CA ILE A 116 -12.60 -12.77 10.18
C ILE A 116 -11.50 -12.26 11.10
N ARG A 117 -11.69 -12.34 12.43
CA ARG A 117 -10.70 -11.94 13.42
C ARG A 117 -9.39 -12.70 13.24
N GLU A 118 -9.43 -14.02 13.17
CA GLU A 118 -8.25 -14.85 12.94
C GLU A 118 -7.53 -14.46 11.64
N GLY A 119 -8.28 -14.17 10.58
CA GLY A 119 -7.75 -13.69 9.30
C GLY A 119 -7.05 -12.33 9.42
N VAL A 120 -7.61 -11.40 10.20
CA VAL A 120 -7.01 -10.08 10.46
C VAL A 120 -5.74 -10.24 11.30
N GLU A 121 -5.80 -11.00 12.40
CA GLU A 121 -4.64 -11.30 13.26
C GLU A 121 -3.49 -11.92 12.47
N ALA A 122 -3.80 -12.88 11.59
CA ALA A 122 -2.81 -13.52 10.74
C ALA A 122 -2.03 -12.52 9.89
N ASN A 123 -2.65 -11.42 9.42
CA ASN A 123 -1.98 -10.41 8.58
C ASN A 123 -0.94 -9.59 9.34
N PHE A 124 -1.08 -9.44 10.66
CA PHE A 124 -0.12 -8.68 11.48
C PHE A 124 1.07 -9.52 11.96
N THR A 125 0.99 -10.85 11.86
CA THR A 125 2.13 -11.73 12.12
C THR A 125 3.29 -11.47 11.14
N VAL A 126 4.51 -11.86 11.52
CA VAL A 126 5.71 -11.71 10.65
C VAL A 126 5.50 -12.39 9.31
N PHE A 127 5.03 -13.64 9.33
CA PHE A 127 4.78 -14.41 8.12
C PHE A 127 3.62 -13.81 7.31
N GLY A 128 2.56 -13.36 7.98
CA GLY A 128 1.43 -12.66 7.36
C GLY A 128 1.84 -11.39 6.63
N GLN A 129 2.70 -10.58 7.23
CA GLN A 129 3.22 -9.36 6.60
C GLN A 129 4.08 -9.68 5.38
N ILE A 130 4.94 -10.69 5.44
CA ILE A 130 5.75 -11.16 4.29
C ILE A 130 4.84 -11.66 3.18
N LYS A 131 3.84 -12.50 3.50
CA LYS A 131 2.85 -13.02 2.56
C LYS A 131 2.05 -11.89 1.92
N SER A 132 1.58 -10.93 2.73
CA SER A 132 0.84 -9.76 2.27
C SER A 132 1.67 -8.88 1.36
N PHE A 133 2.96 -8.69 1.66
CA PHE A 133 3.89 -8.01 0.78
C PHE A 133 4.06 -8.76 -0.56
N ALA A 134 4.27 -10.08 -0.52
CA ALA A 134 4.42 -10.89 -1.73
C ALA A 134 3.18 -10.81 -2.64
N ILE A 135 1.98 -10.90 -2.07
CA ILE A 135 0.71 -10.73 -2.81
C ILE A 135 0.57 -9.27 -3.30
N GLY A 136 0.91 -8.30 -2.46
CA GLY A 136 0.86 -6.87 -2.77
C GLY A 136 1.73 -6.47 -3.96
N ASN A 137 2.79 -7.21 -4.25
CA ASN A 137 3.62 -6.98 -5.44
C ASN A 137 2.87 -7.17 -6.76
N ILE A 138 1.83 -8.02 -6.79
CA ILE A 138 0.95 -8.15 -7.96
C ILE A 138 0.20 -6.83 -8.19
N VAL A 139 -0.31 -6.22 -7.11
CA VAL A 139 -0.96 -4.91 -7.17
C VAL A 139 0.04 -3.83 -7.57
N TYR A 140 1.27 -3.85 -7.05
CA TYR A 140 2.32 -2.93 -7.47
C TYR A 140 2.67 -3.07 -8.96
N ALA A 141 2.66 -4.29 -9.51
CA ALA A 141 2.85 -4.50 -10.94
C ALA A 141 1.73 -3.85 -11.75
N ILE A 142 0.46 -4.04 -11.35
CA ILE A 142 -0.70 -3.41 -12.01
C ILE A 142 -0.59 -1.88 -11.94
N MET A 143 -0.27 -1.32 -10.77
CA MET A 143 -0.07 0.13 -10.61
C MET A 143 1.07 0.64 -11.49
N ALA A 144 2.19 -0.09 -11.54
CA ALA A 144 3.34 0.27 -12.37
C ALA A 144 3.00 0.23 -13.86
N LEU A 145 2.15 -0.69 -14.32
CA LEU A 145 1.68 -0.73 -15.71
C LEU A 145 0.92 0.55 -16.08
N ILE A 146 0.07 1.04 -15.17
CA ILE A 146 -0.71 2.28 -15.35
C ILE A 146 0.23 3.49 -15.32
N LEU A 147 1.10 3.58 -14.32
CA LEU A 147 2.07 4.67 -14.17
C LEU A 147 2.99 4.76 -15.39
N ALA A 148 3.50 3.63 -15.87
CA ALA A 148 4.32 3.56 -17.08
C ALA A 148 3.57 4.05 -18.33
N ALA A 149 2.27 3.74 -18.44
CA ALA A 149 1.46 4.17 -19.56
C ALA A 149 1.27 5.70 -19.59
N ILE A 150 1.27 6.34 -18.42
CA ILE A 150 1.18 7.79 -18.26
C ILE A 150 2.55 8.45 -18.48
N ILE A 151 3.62 7.84 -17.95
CA ILE A 151 4.97 8.40 -18.00
C ILE A 151 5.59 8.25 -19.40
N LYS A 152 5.29 7.18 -20.15
CA LYS A 152 5.94 6.92 -21.44
C LYS A 152 5.82 8.10 -22.41
N LYS A 153 6.86 8.30 -23.21
CA LYS A 153 6.85 9.20 -24.37
C LYS A 153 7.86 8.69 -25.39
N ARG A 154 7.38 8.29 -26.56
CA ARG A 154 8.22 7.85 -27.68
C ARG A 154 8.79 9.03 -28.44
N ASP A 155 10.00 8.86 -28.97
CA ASP A 155 10.58 9.79 -29.92
C ASP A 155 10.07 9.47 -31.33
N LYS A 156 9.20 10.34 -31.85
CA LYS A 156 8.58 10.18 -33.17
C LYS A 156 9.52 10.56 -34.33
N SER A 157 10.67 11.16 -34.05
CA SER A 157 11.66 11.47 -35.08
C SER A 157 12.44 10.25 -35.57
N LEU A 158 12.30 9.12 -34.86
CA LEU A 158 12.91 7.83 -35.18
C LEU A 158 11.96 6.88 -35.92
N ASP A 159 10.71 7.30 -36.18
CA ASP A 159 9.75 6.55 -36.98
C ASP A 159 10.10 6.78 -38.47
N TYR A 160 10.83 5.82 -39.08
CA TYR A 160 11.15 5.77 -40.52
C TYR A 160 10.07 5.03 -41.32
#